data_AF-A0A9P9DRC2-F1
#
_entry.id   AF-A0A9P9DRC2-F1
#
_cell.length_a   1.000
_cell.length_b   1.000
_cell.length_c   1.000
_cell.angle_alpha   90.00
_cell.angle_beta   90.00
_cell.angle_gamma   90.00
#
_symmetry.space_group_name_H-M   'P 1'
#
loop_
_entity.id
_entity.type
_entity.pdbx_description
1 polymer ?
#
loop_
_entity_poly.entity_id
_entity_poly.type
_entity_poly.pdbx_seq_one_letter_code
_entity_poly.pdbx_strand_id
1 'polypeptide(L)'
;MDLPSGDVSIDMLDSINPSIKQLCQELVKHEYTFRAIAKHPEMGIYRRFGQECAFYLSHLEREVSRVHEDNKAFVRKVASGEEQGVPEEVTRTMFNQKMIDGAGTIRDYFNFYKLCRTMALGPPPSRFFMQKLYKDHMKPDSDRFRAPNGLDASCYNMGYDFAAVEYVAYNNPDLDLDPIESLLAYRLTAPFFKYVIFPIKDYLECLLGRSRGSSDIEETISEGSIRMIARLLIGVLATVLLTTAVATLNNFADTTTTILVMALFCLVFASSAQFLGQGSIPMHNLIATFFQTMIFFISRDR
;
A
#
# COMPACT_ATOMS: atom_id res chain seq x y z
N MET A 1 16.17 -33.85 29.05
CA MET A 1 16.28 -33.30 27.69
C MET A 1 17.18 -32.09 27.83
N ASP A 2 18.47 -32.33 27.70
CA ASP A 2 19.49 -31.28 27.82
C ASP A 2 19.52 -30.51 26.50
N LEU A 3 19.24 -29.21 26.57
CA LEU A 3 19.43 -28.31 25.44
C LEU A 3 20.94 -28.22 25.17
N PRO A 4 21.39 -28.30 23.91
CA PRO A 4 22.79 -28.14 23.60
C PRO A 4 23.19 -26.70 23.93
N SER A 5 24.07 -26.54 24.91
CA SER A 5 24.82 -25.31 25.16
C SER A 5 25.80 -25.12 24.01
N GLY A 6 25.31 -24.58 22.90
CA GLY A 6 26.14 -24.15 21.79
C GLY A 6 26.87 -22.87 22.19
N ASP A 7 28.17 -22.97 22.41
CA ASP A 7 29.06 -21.81 22.42
C ASP A 7 28.90 -21.08 21.08
N VAL A 8 28.22 -19.94 21.11
CA VAL A 8 28.13 -19.02 19.98
C VAL A 8 29.54 -18.51 19.74
N SER A 9 30.15 -18.86 18.61
CA SER A 9 31.52 -18.41 18.32
C SER A 9 31.57 -16.88 18.30
N ILE A 10 32.66 -16.31 18.81
CA ILE A 10 32.88 -14.86 18.82
C ILE A 10 32.79 -14.28 17.40
N ASP A 11 33.16 -15.07 16.38
CA ASP A 11 33.00 -14.70 14.96
C ASP A 11 31.53 -14.59 14.51
N MET A 12 30.59 -15.34 15.11
CA MET A 12 29.15 -15.15 14.88
C MET A 12 28.61 -13.89 15.57
N LEU A 13 29.17 -13.48 16.71
CA LEU A 13 28.73 -12.26 17.40
C LEU A 13 29.19 -11.00 16.64
N ASP A 14 30.38 -11.02 16.07
CA ASP A 14 30.89 -9.96 15.18
C ASP A 14 30.14 -9.89 13.84
N SER A 15 29.52 -10.99 13.39
CA SER A 15 28.66 -10.98 12.19
C SER A 15 27.32 -10.29 12.47
N ILE A 16 26.77 -10.45 13.68
CA ILE A 16 25.47 -9.92 14.09
C ILE A 16 25.52 -8.42 14.42
N ASN A 17 26.61 -7.93 15.03
CA ASN A 17 26.72 -6.55 15.49
C ASN A 17 27.86 -5.79 14.79
N PRO A 18 27.62 -5.14 13.64
CA PRO A 18 28.64 -4.33 13.01
C PRO A 18 29.03 -3.16 13.91
N SER A 19 30.31 -2.83 13.96
CA SER A 19 30.75 -1.59 14.61
C SER A 19 30.15 -0.37 13.90
N ILE A 20 29.95 0.73 14.62
CA ILE A 20 29.42 1.99 14.03
C ILE A 20 30.26 2.42 12.82
N LYS A 21 31.59 2.26 12.90
CA LYS A 21 32.50 2.55 11.78
C LYS A 21 32.18 1.71 10.54
N GLN A 22 31.93 0.41 10.71
CA GLN A 22 31.54 -0.48 9.61
C GLN A 22 30.17 -0.08 9.04
N LEU A 23 29.20 0.24 9.90
CA LEU A 23 27.90 0.72 9.45
C LEU A 23 28.01 1.99 8.60
N CYS A 24 28.79 2.98 9.06
CA CYS A 24 29.04 4.21 8.28
C CYS A 24 29.72 3.90 6.93
N GLN A 25 30.66 2.97 6.90
CA GLN A 25 31.32 2.55 5.66
C GLN A 25 30.32 1.89 4.69
N GLU A 26 29.43 1.03 5.19
CA GLU A 26 28.41 0.40 4.34
C GLU A 26 27.41 1.43 3.82
N LEU A 27 26.94 2.37 4.65
CA LEU A 27 26.05 3.45 4.19
C LEU A 27 26.67 4.28 3.07
N VAL A 28 27.97 4.57 3.13
CA VAL A 28 28.68 5.30 2.07
C VAL A 28 28.82 4.45 0.80
N LYS A 29 29.16 3.16 0.94
CA LYS A 29 29.28 2.25 -0.21
C LYS A 29 27.97 2.10 -0.98
N HIS A 30 26.84 2.08 -0.27
CA HIS A 30 25.50 1.90 -0.84
C HIS A 30 24.86 3.22 -1.31
N GLU A 31 25.59 4.34 -1.34
CA GLU A 31 25.05 5.65 -1.73
C GLU A 31 24.41 5.66 -3.13
N TYR A 32 24.99 4.94 -4.09
CA TYR A 32 24.42 4.86 -5.43
C TYR A 32 23.05 4.17 -5.43
N THR A 33 22.90 3.09 -4.64
CA THR A 33 21.62 2.39 -4.43
C THR A 33 20.58 3.34 -3.84
N PHE A 34 20.97 4.16 -2.85
CA PHE A 34 20.07 5.15 -2.26
C PHE A 34 19.65 6.23 -3.25
N ARG A 35 20.58 6.73 -4.08
CA ARG A 35 20.27 7.70 -5.13
C ARG A 35 19.36 7.11 -6.21
N ALA A 36 19.53 5.83 -6.56
CA ALA A 36 18.68 5.14 -7.53
C ALA A 36 17.25 4.97 -6.97
N ILE A 37 17.11 4.55 -5.71
CA ILE A 37 15.81 4.47 -5.02
C ILE A 37 15.19 5.86 -4.87
N ALA A 38 15.95 6.90 -4.58
CA ALA A 38 15.41 8.26 -4.46
C ALA A 38 14.80 8.79 -5.76
N LYS A 39 15.30 8.34 -6.93
CA LYS A 39 14.73 8.70 -8.24
C LYS A 39 13.44 7.95 -8.54
N HIS A 40 13.27 6.75 -7.99
CA HIS A 40 12.08 5.91 -8.14
C HIS A 40 11.79 5.19 -6.82
N PRO A 41 11.13 5.88 -5.86
CA PRO A 41 10.89 5.35 -4.52
C PRO A 41 10.19 3.99 -4.51
N GLU A 42 9.35 3.72 -5.51
CA GLU A 42 8.68 2.43 -5.76
C GLU A 42 9.60 1.22 -5.85
N MET A 43 10.88 1.45 -6.16
CA MET A 43 11.89 0.40 -6.25
C MET A 43 12.55 0.07 -4.91
N GLY A 44 12.24 0.82 -3.84
CA GLY A 44 12.78 0.55 -2.51
C GLY A 44 12.30 -0.80 -1.98
N ILE A 45 13.22 -1.62 -1.46
CA ILE A 45 12.90 -2.94 -0.91
C ILE A 45 13.15 -2.93 0.59
N TYR A 46 12.13 -3.30 1.35
CA TYR A 46 12.15 -3.30 2.81
C TYR A 46 11.71 -4.64 3.36
N ARG A 47 12.19 -5.00 4.55
CA ARG A 47 11.72 -6.18 5.26
C ARG A 47 10.39 -5.87 5.93
N ARG A 48 9.45 -6.81 5.92
CA ARG A 48 8.10 -6.70 6.51
C ARG A 48 8.10 -6.77 8.04
N PHE A 49 9.17 -7.28 8.63
CA PHE A 49 9.34 -7.47 10.09
C PHE A 49 8.11 -8.11 10.76
N GLY A 50 7.45 -9.07 10.10
CA GLY A 50 6.14 -9.55 10.54
C GLY A 50 6.13 -10.13 11.96
N GLN A 51 7.19 -10.87 12.32
CA GLN A 51 7.34 -11.44 13.65
C GLN A 51 7.58 -10.35 14.70
N GLU A 52 8.49 -9.43 14.41
CA GLU A 52 8.83 -8.32 15.30
C GLU A 52 7.62 -7.38 15.49
N CYS A 53 6.88 -7.08 14.41
CA CYS A 53 5.63 -6.35 14.44
C CYS A 53 4.58 -7.00 15.34
N ALA A 54 4.37 -8.32 15.21
CA ALA A 54 3.44 -9.04 16.08
C ALA A 54 3.85 -8.96 17.55
N PHE A 55 5.15 -9.15 17.84
CA PHE A 55 5.69 -9.03 19.20
C PHE A 55 5.45 -7.65 19.81
N TYR A 56 5.79 -6.58 19.08
CA TYR A 56 5.60 -5.21 19.57
C TYR A 56 4.12 -4.82 19.68
N LEU A 57 3.26 -5.28 18.77
CA LEU A 57 1.82 -5.06 18.87
C LEU A 57 1.24 -5.71 20.13
N SER A 58 1.57 -6.96 20.41
CA SER A 58 1.11 -7.63 21.64
C SER A 58 1.59 -6.92 22.91
N HIS A 59 2.79 -6.34 22.90
CA HIS A 59 3.25 -5.50 24.01
C HIS A 59 2.41 -4.23 24.16
N LEU A 60 2.12 -3.52 23.08
CA LEU A 60 1.30 -2.31 23.10
C LEU A 60 -0.16 -2.60 23.51
N GLU A 61 -0.74 -3.73 23.08
CA GLU A 61 -2.08 -4.18 23.51
C GLU A 61 -2.16 -4.39 25.03
N ARG A 62 -1.10 -4.99 25.60
CA ARG A 62 -0.97 -5.13 27.05
C ARG A 62 -0.91 -3.77 27.74
N GLU A 63 -0.13 -2.83 27.23
CA GLU A 63 -0.03 -1.49 27.82
C GLU A 63 -1.36 -0.73 27.75
N VAL A 64 -2.09 -0.82 26.63
CA VAL A 64 -3.45 -0.24 26.51
C VAL A 64 -4.37 -0.84 27.57
N SER A 65 -4.34 -2.16 27.75
CA SER A 65 -5.17 -2.85 28.75
C SER A 65 -4.78 -2.46 30.19
N ARG A 66 -3.48 -2.33 30.47
CA ARG A 66 -2.96 -1.89 31.78
C ARG A 66 -3.45 -0.47 32.10
N VAL A 67 -3.27 0.48 31.18
CA VAL A 67 -3.72 1.86 31.39
C VAL A 67 -5.24 1.95 31.51
N HIS A 68 -6.00 1.13 30.78
CA HIS A 68 -7.45 1.04 30.93
C HIS A 68 -7.85 0.63 32.36
N GLU A 69 -7.27 -0.47 32.88
CA GLU A 69 -7.57 -0.94 34.24
C GLU A 69 -7.08 0.04 35.31
N ASP A 70 -5.91 0.65 35.15
CA ASP A 70 -5.38 1.67 36.06
C ASP A 70 -6.29 2.90 36.13
N ASN A 71 -6.82 3.35 34.98
CA ASN A 71 -7.75 4.49 34.91
C ASN A 71 -9.10 4.13 35.53
N LYS A 72 -9.61 2.92 35.27
CA LYS A 72 -10.84 2.40 35.87
C LYS A 72 -10.73 2.26 37.38
N ALA A 73 -9.59 1.76 37.87
CA ALA A 73 -9.30 1.67 39.30
C ALA A 73 -9.27 3.06 39.94
N PHE A 74 -8.61 4.03 39.30
CA PHE A 74 -8.59 5.41 39.78
C PHE A 74 -10.00 6.03 39.87
N VAL A 75 -10.82 5.89 38.82
CA VAL A 75 -12.20 6.39 38.81
C VAL A 75 -13.03 5.74 39.94
N ARG A 76 -12.87 4.43 40.17
CA ARG A 76 -13.54 3.73 41.28
C ARG A 76 -13.11 4.25 42.65
N LYS A 77 -11.81 4.53 42.86
CA LYS A 77 -11.30 5.10 44.13
C LYS A 77 -11.89 6.48 44.41
N VAL A 78 -11.92 7.35 43.39
CA VAL A 78 -12.54 8.68 43.52
C VAL A 78 -14.04 8.55 43.78
N ALA A 79 -14.75 7.69 43.05
CA ALA A 79 -16.20 7.51 43.19
C ALA A 79 -16.62 6.87 44.52
N SER A 80 -15.79 6.00 45.10
CA SER A 80 -16.02 5.38 46.41
C SER A 80 -15.69 6.30 47.58
N GLY A 81 -15.08 7.47 47.32
CA GLY A 81 -14.67 8.40 48.37
C GLY A 81 -13.39 7.98 49.09
N GLU A 82 -12.62 7.02 48.58
CA GLU A 82 -11.31 6.65 49.14
C GLU A 82 -10.31 7.83 49.10
N GLU A 83 -10.56 8.83 48.26
CA GLU A 83 -9.78 10.07 48.13
C GLU A 83 -10.42 11.26 48.90
N GLN A 84 -11.29 10.99 49.90
CA GLN A 84 -11.88 12.01 50.78
C GLN A 84 -10.80 12.71 51.62
N GLY A 85 -10.29 13.82 51.12
CA GLY A 85 -9.21 14.60 51.74
C GLY A 85 -8.24 15.20 50.71
N VAL A 86 -8.26 14.69 49.48
CA VAL A 86 -7.51 15.28 48.37
C VAL A 86 -8.30 16.46 47.79
N PRO A 87 -7.68 17.65 47.61
CA PRO A 87 -8.35 18.78 46.98
C PRO A 87 -8.86 18.43 45.58
N GLU A 88 -10.07 18.90 45.22
CA GLU A 88 -10.70 18.61 43.93
C GLU A 88 -9.78 18.91 42.74
N GLU A 89 -9.04 20.03 42.81
CA GLU A 89 -8.12 20.45 41.75
C GLU A 89 -6.97 19.45 41.53
N VAL A 90 -6.49 18.82 42.60
CA VAL A 90 -5.45 17.79 42.52
C VAL A 90 -6.04 16.52 41.89
N THR A 91 -7.23 16.11 42.33
CA THR A 91 -7.95 14.96 41.76
C THR A 91 -8.24 15.15 40.26
N ARG A 92 -8.66 16.36 39.87
CA ARG A 92 -8.89 16.75 38.47
C ARG A 92 -7.61 16.69 37.65
N THR A 93 -6.49 17.19 38.19
CA THR A 93 -5.18 17.14 37.52
C THR A 93 -4.72 15.70 37.31
N MET A 94 -4.81 14.85 38.34
CA MET A 94 -4.47 13.42 38.24
C MET A 94 -5.35 12.68 37.24
N PHE A 95 -6.65 12.96 37.23
CA PHE A 95 -7.59 12.41 36.25
C PHE A 95 -7.21 12.79 34.83
N ASN A 96 -6.98 14.08 34.58
CA ASN A 96 -6.61 14.57 33.26
C ASN A 96 -5.30 13.94 32.77
N GLN A 97 -4.28 13.84 33.63
CA GLN A 97 -3.02 13.21 33.28
C GLN A 97 -3.22 11.74 32.88
N LYS A 98 -3.97 10.98 33.68
CA LYS A 98 -4.30 9.57 33.39
C LYS A 98 -5.04 9.38 32.06
N MET A 99 -5.96 10.28 31.74
CA MET A 99 -6.68 10.25 30.47
C MET A 99 -5.77 10.61 29.29
N ILE A 100 -4.88 11.58 29.45
CA ILE A 100 -3.89 11.96 28.43
C ILE A 100 -2.91 10.80 28.17
N ASP A 101 -2.39 10.17 29.22
CA ASP A 101 -1.46 9.03 29.10
C ASP A 101 -2.13 7.84 28.40
N GLY A 102 -3.39 7.57 28.74
CA GLY A 102 -4.20 6.55 28.05
C GLY A 102 -4.43 6.86 26.58
N ALA A 103 -4.78 8.11 26.26
CA ALA A 103 -4.93 8.54 24.88
C ALA A 103 -3.62 8.44 24.08
N GLY A 104 -2.49 8.77 24.70
CA GLY A 104 -1.16 8.61 24.11
C GLY A 104 -0.86 7.15 23.77
N THR A 105 -1.06 6.25 24.73
CA THR A 105 -0.81 4.81 24.56
C THR A 105 -1.68 4.20 23.45
N ILE A 106 -2.97 4.56 23.43
CA ILE A 106 -3.90 4.11 22.38
C ILE A 106 -3.48 4.63 21.00
N ARG A 107 -3.08 5.90 20.91
CA ARG A 107 -2.60 6.50 19.66
C ARG A 107 -1.34 5.79 19.15
N ASP A 108 -0.41 5.47 20.04
CA ASP A 108 0.84 4.78 19.67
C ASP A 108 0.54 3.37 19.16
N TYR A 109 -0.38 2.63 19.81
CA TYR A 109 -0.90 1.36 19.32
C TYR A 109 -1.50 1.49 17.91
N PHE A 110 -2.42 2.45 17.69
CA PHE A 110 -3.06 2.63 16.39
C PHE A 110 -2.07 3.01 15.28
N ASN A 111 -1.13 3.90 15.59
CA ASN A 111 -0.09 4.31 14.64
C ASN A 111 0.78 3.11 14.24
N PHE A 112 1.22 2.32 15.22
CA PHE A 112 2.04 1.15 14.97
C PHE A 112 1.27 0.05 14.23
N TYR A 113 0.01 -0.20 14.62
CA TYR A 113 -0.89 -1.12 13.91
C TYR A 113 -1.08 -0.72 12.45
N LYS A 114 -1.32 0.56 12.17
CA LYS A 114 -1.46 1.08 10.81
C LYS A 114 -0.18 0.84 10.00
N LEU A 115 0.99 1.10 10.58
CA LEU A 115 2.28 0.84 9.94
C LEU A 115 2.46 -0.66 9.62
N CYS A 116 2.21 -1.54 10.59
CA CYS A 116 2.31 -2.99 10.42
C CYS A 116 1.36 -3.49 9.33
N ARG A 117 0.11 -3.01 9.33
CA ARG A 117 -0.89 -3.33 8.31
C ARG A 117 -0.43 -2.89 6.92
N THR A 118 0.13 -1.68 6.79
CA THR A 118 0.66 -1.18 5.51
C THR A 118 1.79 -2.09 4.99
N MET A 119 2.71 -2.52 5.85
CA MET A 119 3.80 -3.43 5.47
C MET A 119 3.29 -4.84 5.13
N ALA A 120 2.30 -5.35 5.88
CA ALA A 120 1.70 -6.65 5.64
C ALA A 120 0.93 -6.69 4.31
N LEU A 121 0.26 -5.60 3.93
CA LEU A 121 -0.51 -5.49 2.69
C LEU A 121 0.31 -5.06 1.48
N GLY A 122 1.57 -4.65 1.66
CA GLY A 122 2.38 -4.19 0.53
C GLY A 122 2.68 -5.32 -0.46
N PRO A 123 2.84 -5.00 -1.76
CA PRO A 123 3.16 -5.99 -2.76
C PRO A 123 4.59 -6.55 -2.54
N PRO A 124 4.83 -7.82 -2.90
CA PRO A 124 6.20 -8.33 -2.96
C PRO A 124 7.00 -7.51 -3.99
N PRO A 125 8.31 -7.28 -3.77
CA PRO A 125 9.13 -6.52 -4.70
C PRO A 125 9.22 -7.23 -6.05
N SER A 126 9.29 -6.44 -7.13
CA SER A 126 9.42 -7.00 -8.48
C SER A 126 10.72 -7.81 -8.59
N ARG A 127 10.66 -8.92 -9.35
CA ARG A 127 11.86 -9.75 -9.60
C ARG A 127 12.98 -8.93 -10.23
N PHE A 128 12.61 -7.99 -11.11
CA PHE A 128 13.56 -7.10 -11.75
C PHE A 128 14.24 -6.19 -10.72
N PHE A 129 13.51 -5.47 -9.87
CA PHE A 129 14.12 -4.56 -8.88
C PHE A 129 14.97 -5.33 -7.88
N MET A 130 14.50 -6.51 -7.45
CA MET A 130 15.31 -7.38 -6.60
C MET A 130 16.60 -7.81 -7.29
N GLN A 131 16.58 -8.14 -8.58
CA GLN A 131 17.76 -8.60 -9.31
C GLN A 131 18.71 -7.47 -9.73
N LYS A 132 18.17 -6.41 -10.36
CA LYS A 132 18.92 -5.32 -11.00
C LYS A 132 19.29 -4.19 -10.07
N LEU A 133 18.46 -3.86 -9.09
CA LEU A 133 18.76 -2.77 -8.16
C LEU A 133 19.35 -3.31 -6.88
N TYR A 134 18.74 -4.33 -6.30
CA TYR A 134 19.24 -4.88 -5.06
C TYR A 134 20.43 -5.80 -5.32
N LYS A 135 20.26 -6.94 -5.99
CA LYS A 135 21.34 -7.93 -6.13
C LYS A 135 22.53 -7.42 -6.94
N ASP A 136 22.33 -6.77 -8.07
CA ASP A 136 23.44 -6.30 -8.90
C ASP A 136 24.28 -5.21 -8.21
N HIS A 137 23.67 -4.33 -7.40
CA HIS A 137 24.41 -3.30 -6.63
C HIS A 137 24.91 -3.82 -5.29
N MET A 138 24.49 -5.02 -4.89
CA MET A 138 24.94 -5.73 -3.70
C MET A 138 25.83 -6.92 -4.04
N LYS A 139 26.33 -7.00 -5.28
CA LYS A 139 27.20 -8.09 -5.69
C LYS A 139 28.47 -8.05 -4.85
N PRO A 140 28.84 -9.18 -4.21
CA PRO A 140 29.99 -9.22 -3.33
C PRO A 140 31.28 -9.05 -4.13
N ASP A 141 32.01 -7.97 -3.89
CA ASP A 141 33.44 -7.90 -4.24
C ASP A 141 34.30 -8.78 -3.29
N SER A 142 33.71 -9.34 -2.23
CA SER A 142 34.40 -10.20 -1.24
C SER A 142 33.45 -11.10 -0.44
N ASP A 143 33.98 -12.17 0.16
CA ASP A 143 33.28 -13.17 1.00
C ASP A 143 32.57 -12.63 2.26
N ARG A 144 32.61 -11.32 2.51
CA ARG A 144 31.98 -10.68 3.69
C ARG A 144 31.21 -9.42 3.31
N PHE A 145 30.42 -9.49 2.24
CA PHE A 145 29.60 -8.37 1.79
C PHE A 145 28.42 -8.15 2.74
N ARG A 146 28.28 -6.92 3.25
CA ARG A 146 27.21 -6.51 4.15
C ARG A 146 26.18 -5.66 3.39
N ALA A 147 24.93 -5.80 3.82
CA ALA A 147 23.83 -4.98 3.35
C ALA A 147 23.89 -3.56 3.95
N PRO A 148 23.08 -2.60 3.45
CA PRO A 148 23.08 -1.21 3.91
C PRO A 148 22.74 -1.02 5.39
N ASN A 149 22.01 -1.97 5.98
CA ASN A 149 21.70 -2.00 7.40
C ASN A 149 22.83 -2.62 8.25
N GLY A 150 23.97 -2.96 7.63
CA GLY A 150 25.12 -3.58 8.27
C GLY A 150 24.98 -5.08 8.56
N LEU A 151 23.82 -5.69 8.27
CA LEU A 151 23.64 -7.14 8.35
C LEU A 151 24.37 -7.84 7.20
N ASP A 152 24.56 -9.15 7.33
CA ASP A 152 25.06 -9.96 6.24
C ASP A 152 24.12 -9.87 5.02
N ALA A 153 24.67 -9.70 3.82
CA ALA A 153 23.86 -9.61 2.61
C ALA A 153 23.08 -10.91 2.33
N SER A 154 23.52 -12.06 2.84
CA SER A 154 22.77 -13.32 2.79
C SER A 154 21.39 -13.24 3.43
N CYS A 155 21.17 -12.34 4.41
CA CYS A 155 19.85 -12.10 4.99
C CYS A 155 18.81 -11.67 3.94
N TYR A 156 19.26 -11.07 2.84
CA TYR A 156 18.41 -10.65 1.71
C TYR A 156 18.13 -11.76 0.69
N ASN A 157 18.48 -13.01 1.01
CA ASN A 157 18.26 -14.18 0.16
C ASN A 157 18.82 -13.99 -1.27
N MET A 158 20.01 -13.41 -1.36
CA MET A 158 20.67 -13.03 -2.63
C MET A 158 20.87 -14.21 -3.59
N GLY A 159 20.91 -15.45 -3.06
CA GLY A 159 21.09 -16.68 -3.83
C GLY A 159 19.83 -17.27 -4.47
N TYR A 160 18.63 -16.77 -4.18
CA TYR A 160 17.38 -17.33 -4.72
C TYR A 160 16.75 -16.44 -5.79
N ASP A 161 16.22 -17.06 -6.84
CA ASP A 161 15.57 -16.36 -7.98
C ASP A 161 14.28 -15.59 -7.61
N PHE A 162 13.71 -15.88 -6.43
CA PHE A 162 12.46 -15.31 -5.94
C PHE A 162 12.71 -14.41 -4.74
N ALA A 163 12.01 -13.28 -4.69
CA ALA A 163 11.98 -12.44 -3.49
C ALA A 163 11.33 -13.21 -2.34
N ALA A 164 12.03 -13.34 -1.22
CA ALA A 164 11.45 -13.98 -0.04
C ALA A 164 10.21 -13.20 0.44
N VAL A 165 9.23 -13.93 0.97
CA VAL A 165 7.95 -13.39 1.48
C VAL A 165 8.16 -12.31 2.55
N GLU A 166 9.34 -12.31 3.18
CA GLU A 166 9.77 -11.34 4.17
C GLU A 166 10.00 -9.93 3.62
N TYR A 167 10.02 -9.72 2.31
CA TYR A 167 10.29 -8.42 1.70
C TYR A 167 9.05 -7.80 1.05
N VAL A 168 9.04 -6.47 0.99
CA VAL A 168 7.97 -5.64 0.45
C VAL A 168 8.57 -4.46 -0.33
N ALA A 169 7.91 -4.06 -1.42
CA ALA A 169 8.26 -2.82 -2.12
C ALA A 169 7.80 -1.60 -1.29
N TYR A 170 8.54 -0.48 -1.39
CA TYR A 170 8.26 0.77 -0.67
C TYR A 170 6.86 1.30 -0.96
N ASN A 171 6.50 1.26 -2.24
CA ASN A 171 5.28 1.86 -2.70
C ASN A 171 4.19 0.79 -2.58
N ASN A 172 3.23 1.09 -1.71
CA ASN A 172 1.93 0.46 -1.72
C ASN A 172 0.92 1.47 -2.28
N PRO A 173 0.97 1.78 -3.59
CA PRO A 173 -0.14 2.48 -4.22
C PRO A 173 -1.41 1.61 -4.22
N ASP A 174 -1.29 0.30 -4.01
CA ASP A 174 -2.39 -0.67 -3.98
C ASP A 174 -3.34 -0.50 -2.78
N LEU A 175 -2.95 0.26 -1.75
CA LEU A 175 -3.86 0.68 -0.67
C LEU A 175 -4.84 1.78 -1.12
N ASP A 176 -4.50 2.52 -2.18
CA ASP A 176 -5.29 3.62 -2.75
C ASP A 176 -5.81 3.31 -4.17
N LEU A 177 -5.47 2.16 -4.76
CA LEU A 177 -6.03 1.72 -6.03
C LEU A 177 -7.40 1.08 -5.81
N ASP A 178 -8.39 1.60 -6.51
CA ASP A 178 -9.73 1.05 -6.46
C ASP A 178 -9.77 -0.34 -7.13
N PRO A 179 -10.71 -1.22 -6.73
CA PRO A 179 -10.74 -2.61 -7.19
C PRO A 179 -10.72 -2.76 -8.71
N ILE A 180 -11.33 -1.83 -9.46
CA ILE A 180 -11.32 -1.82 -10.92
C ILE A 180 -9.97 -1.33 -11.48
N GLU A 181 -9.33 -0.33 -10.87
CA GLU A 181 -7.99 0.10 -11.28
C GLU A 181 -6.98 -1.04 -11.09
N SER A 182 -7.07 -1.79 -9.97
CA SER A 182 -6.26 -2.98 -9.72
C SER A 182 -6.52 -4.10 -10.73
N LEU A 183 -7.79 -4.39 -11.05
CA LEU A 183 -8.16 -5.38 -12.06
C LEU A 183 -7.61 -5.00 -13.44
N LEU A 184 -7.76 -3.72 -13.83
CA LEU A 184 -7.29 -3.23 -15.12
C LEU A 184 -5.76 -3.28 -15.19
N ALA A 185 -5.08 -2.71 -14.20
CA ALA A 185 -3.62 -2.58 -14.15
C ALA A 185 -2.91 -3.95 -14.11
N TYR A 186 -3.43 -4.90 -13.32
CA TYR A 186 -2.70 -6.14 -13.06
C TYR A 186 -3.27 -7.37 -13.76
N ARG A 187 -4.59 -7.44 -14.02
CA ARG A 187 -5.17 -8.62 -14.69
C ARG A 187 -5.39 -8.43 -16.18
N LEU A 188 -5.66 -7.22 -16.66
CA LEU A 188 -5.94 -6.97 -18.07
C LEU A 188 -4.74 -6.41 -18.82
N THR A 189 -4.06 -5.40 -18.27
CA THR A 189 -2.89 -4.82 -18.94
C THR A 189 -1.68 -5.73 -18.89
N ALA A 190 -1.44 -6.49 -17.81
CA ALA A 190 -0.30 -7.41 -17.75
C ALA A 190 -0.28 -8.46 -18.89
N PRO A 191 -1.38 -9.20 -19.18
CA PRO A 191 -1.40 -10.09 -20.34
C PRO A 191 -1.38 -9.34 -21.67
N PHE A 192 -1.99 -8.16 -21.77
CA PHE A 192 -1.91 -7.33 -22.98
C PHE A 192 -0.48 -6.90 -23.31
N PHE A 193 0.27 -6.44 -22.30
CA PHE A 193 1.68 -6.11 -22.47
C PHE A 193 2.49 -7.34 -22.88
N LYS A 194 2.25 -8.47 -22.21
CA LYS A 194 2.96 -9.73 -22.47
C LYS A 194 2.72 -10.28 -23.87
N TYR A 195 1.49 -10.27 -24.36
CA TYR A 195 1.12 -10.95 -25.60
C TYR A 195 0.97 -10.04 -26.81
N VAL A 196 0.88 -8.72 -26.63
CA VAL A 196 0.69 -7.77 -27.72
C VAL A 196 1.84 -6.78 -27.80
N ILE A 197 2.11 -6.03 -26.73
CA ILE A 197 3.09 -4.93 -26.77
C ILE A 197 4.52 -5.47 -26.91
N PHE A 198 4.93 -6.43 -26.07
CA PHE A 198 6.31 -6.95 -26.12
C PHE A 198 6.62 -7.64 -27.45
N PRO A 199 5.76 -8.51 -28.02
CA PRO A 199 6.04 -9.09 -29.34
C PRO A 199 6.15 -8.04 -30.46
N ILE A 200 5.32 -7.00 -30.46
CA ILE A 200 5.39 -5.92 -31.45
C ILE A 200 6.67 -5.10 -31.29
N LYS A 201 7.05 -4.81 -30.05
CA LYS A 201 8.26 -4.08 -29.72
C LYS A 201 9.51 -4.87 -30.11
N ASP A 202 9.58 -6.16 -29.77
CA ASP A 202 10.67 -7.06 -30.14
C ASP A 202 10.85 -7.11 -31.66
N TYR A 203 9.73 -7.13 -32.39
CA TYR A 203 9.74 -7.11 -33.85
C TYR A 203 10.24 -5.75 -34.41
N LEU A 204 9.81 -4.63 -33.81
CA LEU A 204 10.28 -3.29 -34.17
C LEU A 204 11.77 -3.09 -33.89
N GLU A 205 12.27 -3.54 -32.74
CA GLU A 205 13.69 -3.45 -32.38
C GLU A 205 14.55 -4.29 -33.32
N CYS A 206 14.06 -5.48 -33.71
CA CYS A 206 14.68 -6.32 -34.72
C CYS A 206 14.74 -5.64 -36.10
N LEU A 207 13.66 -4.96 -36.52
CA LEU A 207 13.62 -4.21 -37.78
C LEU A 207 14.54 -2.98 -37.78
N LEU A 208 14.69 -2.33 -36.63
CA LEU A 208 15.54 -1.15 -36.47
C LEU A 208 17.03 -1.50 -36.27
N GLY A 209 17.40 -2.78 -36.35
CA GLY A 209 18.78 -3.24 -36.20
C GLY A 209 19.37 -2.98 -34.81
N ARG A 210 18.52 -2.73 -33.80
CA ARG A 210 18.96 -2.58 -32.42
C ARG A 210 19.20 -3.96 -31.85
N SER A 211 20.39 -4.16 -31.27
CA SER A 211 20.72 -5.41 -30.57
C SER A 211 19.67 -5.67 -29.49
N ARG A 212 19.16 -6.91 -29.44
CA ARG A 212 18.21 -7.47 -28.46
C ARG A 212 18.64 -7.34 -26.97
N GLY A 213 19.70 -6.59 -26.68
CA GLY A 213 20.28 -6.37 -25.37
C GLY A 213 20.17 -4.94 -24.82
N SER A 214 19.64 -3.96 -25.56
CA SER A 214 19.35 -2.63 -24.98
C SER A 214 17.95 -2.59 -24.38
N SER A 215 17.69 -3.45 -23.40
CA SER A 215 16.42 -3.52 -22.66
C SER A 215 16.27 -2.35 -21.66
N ASP A 216 16.81 -1.17 -21.96
CA ASP A 216 16.63 0.04 -21.14
C ASP A 216 15.25 0.68 -21.35
N ILE A 217 14.44 0.15 -22.27
CA ILE A 217 13.09 0.66 -22.59
C ILE A 217 12.00 -0.33 -22.14
N GLU A 218 12.34 -1.43 -21.46
CA GLU A 218 11.30 -2.19 -20.71
C GLU A 218 10.82 -1.40 -19.47
N GLU A 219 11.59 -0.40 -19.03
CA GLU A 219 11.34 0.40 -17.82
C GLU A 219 10.92 1.86 -18.11
N THR A 220 9.93 2.06 -18.99
CA THR A 220 9.24 3.37 -19.02
C THR A 220 7.75 3.26 -19.27
N ILE A 221 7.16 2.10 -18.98
CA ILE A 221 5.74 2.10 -18.65
C ILE A 221 5.68 2.34 -17.15
N SER A 222 5.86 3.61 -16.77
CA SER A 222 5.65 4.05 -15.41
C SER A 222 4.31 3.49 -14.94
N GLU A 223 4.24 2.99 -13.71
CA GLU A 223 2.95 2.63 -13.09
C GLU A 223 1.97 3.82 -13.14
N GLY A 224 2.47 5.05 -13.22
CA GLY A 224 1.71 6.25 -13.52
C GLY A 224 1.05 6.24 -14.92
N SER A 225 1.71 5.72 -15.94
CA SER A 225 1.15 5.50 -17.28
C SER A 225 0.07 4.41 -17.27
N ILE A 226 0.27 3.31 -16.55
CA ILE A 226 -0.75 2.25 -16.40
C ILE A 226 -1.97 2.80 -15.67
N ARG A 227 -1.77 3.56 -14.59
CA ARG A 227 -2.84 4.24 -13.86
C ARG A 227 -3.57 5.25 -14.72
N MET A 228 -2.85 6.05 -15.51
CA MET A 228 -3.45 7.01 -16.43
C MET A 228 -4.29 6.30 -17.49
N ILE A 229 -3.80 5.19 -18.05
CA ILE A 229 -4.54 4.36 -19.02
C ILE A 229 -5.78 3.75 -18.36
N ALA A 230 -5.66 3.19 -17.15
CA ALA A 230 -6.80 2.63 -16.42
C ALA A 230 -7.89 3.69 -16.16
N ARG A 231 -7.49 4.90 -15.72
CA ARG A 231 -8.41 6.03 -15.53
C ARG A 231 -9.05 6.50 -16.83
N LEU A 232 -8.29 6.55 -17.92
CA LEU A 232 -8.80 6.83 -19.26
C LEU A 232 -9.83 5.79 -19.69
N LEU A 233 -9.54 4.50 -19.51
CA LEU A 233 -10.46 3.41 -19.85
C LEU A 233 -11.75 3.47 -19.04
N ILE A 234 -11.65 3.76 -17.73
CA ILE A 234 -12.81 4.00 -16.87
C ILE A 234 -13.63 5.18 -17.39
N GLY A 235 -12.99 6.30 -17.71
CA GLY A 235 -13.67 7.49 -18.24
C GLY A 235 -14.34 7.24 -19.60
N VAL A 236 -13.70 6.49 -20.49
CA VAL A 236 -14.27 6.08 -21.78
C VAL A 236 -15.46 5.16 -21.57
N LEU A 237 -15.34 4.15 -20.69
CA LEU A 237 -16.44 3.23 -20.39
C LEU A 237 -17.65 3.98 -19.80
N ALA A 238 -17.42 4.88 -18.85
CA ALA A 238 -18.46 5.73 -18.28
C ALA A 238 -19.15 6.58 -19.35
N THR A 239 -18.38 7.16 -20.28
CA THR A 239 -18.89 7.95 -21.40
C THR A 239 -19.73 7.10 -22.35
N VAL A 240 -19.25 5.92 -22.75
CA VAL A 240 -19.97 4.99 -23.65
C VAL A 240 -21.27 4.52 -23.01
N LEU A 241 -21.25 4.19 -21.71
CA LEU A 241 -22.46 3.82 -20.98
C LEU A 241 -23.47 4.97 -20.95
N LEU A 242 -23.01 6.20 -20.73
CA LEU A 242 -23.87 7.39 -20.72
C LEU A 242 -24.47 7.65 -22.12
N THR A 243 -23.65 7.62 -23.17
CA THR A 243 -24.12 7.76 -24.56
C THR A 243 -25.11 6.67 -24.94
N THR A 244 -24.85 5.43 -24.53
CA THR A 244 -25.76 4.30 -24.78
C THR A 244 -27.08 4.53 -24.07
N ALA A 245 -27.06 4.93 -22.78
CA ALA A 245 -28.27 5.24 -22.03
C ALA A 245 -29.10 6.34 -22.72
N VAL A 246 -28.47 7.44 -23.14
CA VAL A 246 -29.16 8.53 -23.88
C VAL A 246 -29.75 8.03 -25.20
N ALA A 247 -28.99 7.27 -25.98
CA ALA A 247 -29.47 6.71 -27.26
C ALA A 247 -30.63 5.72 -27.07
N THR A 248 -30.57 4.89 -26.03
CA THR A 248 -31.64 3.95 -25.67
C THR A 248 -32.91 4.69 -25.25
N LEU A 249 -32.78 5.73 -24.43
CA LEU A 249 -33.93 6.53 -23.97
C LEU A 249 -34.60 7.31 -25.10
N ASN A 250 -33.84 7.79 -26.07
CA ASN A 250 -34.38 8.49 -27.24
C ASN A 250 -35.17 7.58 -28.21
N ASN A 251 -35.00 6.27 -28.11
CA ASN A 251 -35.70 5.31 -28.99
C ASN A 251 -37.04 4.81 -28.43
N PHE A 252 -37.35 5.09 -27.16
CA PHE A 252 -38.62 4.68 -26.56
C PHE A 252 -39.66 5.79 -26.66
N ALA A 253 -40.75 5.52 -27.39
CA ALA A 253 -41.91 6.41 -27.46
C ALA A 253 -42.80 6.33 -26.21
N ASP A 254 -42.80 5.19 -25.50
CA ASP A 254 -43.56 5.00 -24.28
C ASP A 254 -42.81 5.55 -23.07
N THR A 255 -43.39 6.56 -22.43
CA THR A 255 -42.80 7.24 -21.28
C THR A 255 -42.66 6.31 -20.06
N THR A 256 -43.55 5.32 -19.89
CA THR A 256 -43.49 4.40 -18.75
C THR A 256 -42.24 3.53 -18.85
N THR A 257 -41.99 2.99 -20.04
CA THR A 257 -40.76 2.27 -20.37
C THR A 257 -39.52 3.16 -20.21
N THR A 258 -39.57 4.41 -20.67
CA THR A 258 -38.46 5.37 -20.51
C THR A 258 -38.10 5.60 -19.05
N ILE A 259 -39.08 5.83 -18.17
CA ILE A 259 -38.83 6.04 -16.72
C ILE A 259 -38.21 4.79 -16.08
N LEU A 260 -38.72 3.60 -16.40
CA LEU A 260 -38.19 2.35 -15.85
C LEU A 260 -36.75 2.09 -16.29
N VAL A 261 -36.45 2.33 -17.57
CA VAL A 261 -35.09 2.22 -18.11
C VAL A 261 -34.15 3.26 -17.49
N MET A 262 -34.60 4.50 -17.31
CA MET A 262 -33.82 5.53 -16.59
C MET A 262 -33.48 5.10 -15.16
N ALA A 263 -34.46 4.59 -14.42
CA ALA A 263 -34.25 4.13 -13.04
C ALA A 263 -33.25 2.97 -12.98
N LEU A 264 -33.32 2.03 -13.94
CA LEU A 264 -32.34 0.95 -14.07
C LEU A 264 -30.93 1.47 -14.36
N PHE A 265 -30.78 2.41 -15.30
CA PHE A 265 -29.48 3.02 -15.58
C PHE A 265 -28.92 3.76 -14.35
N CYS A 266 -29.74 4.55 -13.64
CA CYS A 266 -29.36 5.18 -12.38
C CYS A 266 -28.83 4.18 -11.36
N LEU A 267 -29.51 3.03 -11.22
CA LEU A 267 -29.10 1.98 -10.29
C LEU A 267 -27.77 1.33 -10.70
N VAL A 268 -27.57 1.07 -12.00
CA VAL A 268 -26.32 0.53 -12.54
C VAL A 268 -25.16 1.51 -12.33
N PHE A 269 -25.37 2.81 -12.58
CA PHE A 269 -24.35 3.83 -12.34
C PHE A 269 -24.06 4.04 -10.84
N ALA A 270 -25.09 4.01 -9.98
CA ALA A 270 -24.91 4.14 -8.54
C ALA A 270 -24.17 2.93 -7.94
N SER A 271 -24.44 1.72 -8.45
CA SER A 271 -23.73 0.51 -8.04
C SER A 271 -22.30 0.45 -8.59
N SER A 272 -22.04 0.93 -9.81
CA SER A 272 -20.68 1.01 -10.35
C SER A 272 -19.78 1.97 -9.56
N ALA A 273 -20.35 3.02 -8.95
CA ALA A 273 -19.63 3.97 -8.11
C ALA A 273 -18.89 3.30 -6.94
N GLN A 274 -19.45 2.22 -6.39
CA GLN A 274 -18.84 1.47 -5.28
C GLN A 274 -17.55 0.76 -5.69
N PHE A 275 -17.34 0.54 -7.00
CA PHE A 275 -16.18 -0.17 -7.54
C PHE A 275 -15.12 0.76 -8.15
N LEU A 276 -15.45 2.04 -8.33
CA LEU A 276 -14.64 3.03 -9.06
C LEU A 276 -13.94 4.04 -8.14
N GLY A 277 -14.16 3.95 -6.82
CA GLY A 277 -13.35 4.65 -5.84
C GLY A 277 -13.64 6.08 -5.52
N GLN A 278 -12.95 6.60 -4.51
CA GLN A 278 -13.16 7.96 -4.00
C GLN A 278 -12.86 9.04 -5.05
N GLY A 279 -11.90 8.81 -5.95
CA GLY A 279 -11.57 9.75 -7.03
C GLY A 279 -12.65 9.88 -8.11
N SER A 280 -13.57 8.90 -8.21
CA SER A 280 -14.63 8.89 -9.23
C SER A 280 -15.97 9.48 -8.74
N ILE A 281 -16.06 9.84 -7.44
CA ILE A 281 -17.28 10.39 -6.82
C ILE A 281 -17.81 11.63 -7.56
N PRO A 282 -16.98 12.63 -7.95
CA PRO A 282 -17.48 13.82 -8.66
C PRO A 282 -18.13 13.48 -10.01
N MET A 283 -17.59 12.50 -10.73
CA MET A 283 -18.12 12.09 -12.03
C MET A 283 -19.43 11.30 -11.90
N HIS A 284 -19.55 10.47 -10.85
CA HIS A 284 -20.81 9.80 -10.53
C HIS A 284 -21.89 10.77 -10.08
N ASN A 285 -21.53 11.79 -9.29
CA ASN A 285 -22.47 12.85 -8.91
C ASN A 285 -22.97 13.59 -10.15
N LEU A 286 -22.10 13.91 -11.11
CA LEU A 286 -22.49 14.53 -12.38
C LEU A 286 -23.49 13.66 -13.16
N ILE A 287 -23.19 12.36 -13.30
CA ILE A 287 -24.04 11.40 -14.03
C ILE A 287 -25.39 11.22 -13.32
N ALA A 288 -25.38 11.06 -12.00
CA ALA A 288 -26.60 10.94 -11.20
C ALA A 288 -27.46 12.20 -11.28
N THR A 289 -26.85 13.39 -11.19
CA THR A 289 -27.56 14.68 -11.36
C THR A 289 -28.14 14.80 -12.75
N PHE A 290 -27.41 14.44 -13.82
CA PHE A 290 -27.92 14.45 -15.19
C PHE A 290 -29.21 13.61 -15.33
N PHE A 291 -29.21 12.37 -14.83
CA PHE A 291 -30.40 11.53 -14.89
C PHE A 291 -31.54 12.04 -14.01
N GLN A 292 -31.25 12.54 -12.80
CA GLN A 292 -32.27 13.16 -11.94
C GLN A 292 -32.92 14.38 -12.61
N THR A 293 -32.11 15.24 -13.24
CA THR A 293 -32.59 16.40 -13.99
C THR A 293 -33.44 15.97 -15.19
N MET A 294 -33.01 14.95 -15.94
CA MET A 294 -33.83 14.41 -17.04
C MET A 294 -35.17 13.82 -16.57
N ILE A 295 -35.20 13.07 -15.45
CA ILE A 295 -36.44 12.53 -14.88
C ILE A 295 -37.39 13.68 -14.55
N PHE A 296 -36.87 14.75 -13.92
CA PHE A 296 -37.65 15.93 -13.59
C PHE A 296 -38.24 16.60 -14.84
N PHE A 297 -37.46 16.84 -15.89
CA PHE A 297 -37.96 17.44 -17.13
C PHE A 297 -38.99 16.57 -17.85
N ILE A 298 -38.75 15.27 -17.98
CA ILE A 298 -39.71 14.32 -18.59
C ILE A 298 -41.01 14.24 -17.76
N SER A 299 -40.91 14.35 -16.44
CA SER A 299 -42.09 14.37 -15.56
C SER A 299 -42.87 15.70 -15.61
N ARG A 300 -42.22 16.80 -16.02
CA ARG A 300 -42.79 18.15 -16.06
C ARG A 300 -43.39 18.53 -17.41
N ASP A 301 -42.90 17.99 -18.52
CA ASP A 301 -43.49 18.18 -19.87
C ASP A 301 -44.78 17.35 -20.07
N ARG A 302 -45.48 17.05 -18.98
CA ARG A 302 -46.79 16.41 -18.88
C ARG A 302 -47.74 17.33 -18.12
#